data_AF-A0A1I7F8S7-F1
#
_entry.id   AF-A0A1I7F8S7-F1
#
_cell.length_a   1.000
_cell.length_b   1.000
_cell.length_c   1.000
_cell.angle_alpha   90.00
_cell.angle_beta   90.00
_cell.angle_gamma   90.00
#
_symmetry.space_group_name_H-M   'P 1'
#
loop_
_entity.id
_entity.type
_entity.pdbx_description
1 polymer ?
#
loop_
_entity_poly.entity_id
_entity_poly.type
_entity_poly.pdbx_seq_one_letter_code
_entity_poly.pdbx_strand_id
1 'polypeptide(L)'
;MNFEELREFAMKIRNRLYDELNGSIRFVIYESENSISFNISFKDFTHQALIKDVDEKIYKGVSVEEIVDNILKAYKAQVLKCFFKSEYKKRRDTNRLLGCLEEVKV
;
A
#
# COMPACT_ATOMS: atom_id res chain seq x y z
N MET A 1 -22.20 -7.79 -7.74
CA MET A 1 -22.22 -7.59 -6.29
C MET A 1 -23.04 -6.33 -5.99
N ASN A 2 -23.72 -6.27 -4.85
CA ASN A 2 -24.43 -5.05 -4.42
C ASN A 2 -23.50 -4.10 -3.64
N PHE A 3 -23.94 -2.86 -3.38
CA PHE A 3 -23.12 -1.86 -2.69
C PHE A 3 -22.69 -2.29 -1.27
N GLU A 4 -23.57 -2.98 -0.53
CA GLU A 4 -23.29 -3.38 0.84
C GLU A 4 -22.19 -4.46 0.89
N GLU A 5 -22.22 -5.41 -0.04
CA GLU A 5 -21.16 -6.42 -0.20
C GLU A 5 -19.80 -5.79 -0.54
N LEU A 6 -19.79 -4.80 -1.46
CA LEU A 6 -18.60 -4.01 -1.79
C LEU A 6 -18.05 -3.27 -0.56
N ARG A 7 -18.95 -2.70 0.24
CA ARG A 7 -18.61 -1.96 1.45
C ARG A 7 -18.03 -2.88 2.51
N GLU A 8 -18.63 -4.04 2.75
CA GLU A 8 -18.10 -5.04 3.69
C GLU A 8 -16.71 -5.52 3.26
N PHE A 9 -16.53 -5.78 1.97
CA PHE A 9 -15.23 -6.15 1.42
C PHE A 9 -14.17 -5.06 1.63
N ALA A 10 -14.51 -3.81 1.30
CA ALA A 10 -13.63 -2.66 1.54
C ALA A 10 -13.27 -2.48 3.02
N MET A 11 -14.25 -2.69 3.91
CA MET A 11 -14.06 -2.62 5.36
C MET A 11 -13.12 -3.71 5.89
N LYS A 12 -13.23 -4.94 5.39
CA LYS A 12 -12.30 -6.03 5.75
C LYS A 12 -10.86 -5.67 5.38
N ILE A 13 -10.64 -5.17 4.17
CA ILE A 13 -9.31 -4.70 3.73
C ILE A 13 -8.82 -3.55 4.61
N ARG A 14 -9.67 -2.55 4.87
CA ARG A 14 -9.32 -1.39 5.71
C ARG A 14 -8.87 -1.82 7.11
N ASN A 15 -9.64 -2.68 7.77
CA ASN A 15 -9.35 -3.11 9.14
C ASN A 15 -8.01 -3.85 9.21
N ARG A 16 -7.74 -4.76 8.26
CA ARG A 16 -6.45 -5.44 8.15
C ARG A 16 -5.30 -4.47 7.93
N LEU A 17 -5.44 -3.52 7.00
CA LEU A 17 -4.43 -2.50 6.78
C LEU A 17 -4.20 -1.62 8.02
N TYR A 18 -5.23 -1.37 8.82
CA TYR A 18 -5.13 -0.58 10.05
C TYR A 18 -4.31 -1.31 11.14
N ASP A 19 -4.43 -2.63 11.22
CA ASP A 19 -3.64 -3.43 12.16
C ASP A 19 -2.15 -3.45 11.80
N GLU A 20 -1.81 -3.34 10.52
CA GLU A 20 -0.43 -3.44 10.03
C GLU A 20 0.28 -2.10 9.76
N LEU A 21 -0.48 -1.02 9.58
CA LEU A 21 0.05 0.29 9.21
C LEU A 21 -0.19 1.31 10.31
N ASN A 22 0.89 1.99 10.70
CA ASN A 22 0.77 3.24 11.45
C ASN A 22 0.25 4.33 10.51
N GLY A 23 -0.95 4.85 10.76
CA GLY A 23 -1.51 5.92 9.95
C GLY A 23 -3.04 6.02 10.01
N SER A 24 -3.58 6.89 9.16
CA SER A 24 -5.01 6.97 8.91
C SER A 24 -5.34 6.35 7.56
N ILE A 25 -6.39 5.53 7.51
CA ILE A 25 -6.83 4.86 6.29
C ILE A 25 -8.27 5.26 6.02
N ARG A 26 -8.47 5.91 4.87
CA ARG A 26 -9.79 6.23 4.29
C ARG A 26 -9.96 5.45 3.01
N PHE A 27 -11.20 5.12 2.65
CA PHE A 27 -11.48 4.53 1.35
C PHE A 27 -12.71 5.19 0.71
N VAL A 28 -12.74 5.13 -0.62
CA VAL A 28 -13.86 5.58 -1.45
C VAL A 28 -14.23 4.44 -2.38
N ILE A 29 -15.53 4.16 -2.48
CA ILE A 29 -16.09 3.15 -3.38
C ILE A 29 -16.65 3.90 -4.60
N TYR A 30 -16.26 3.46 -5.79
CA TYR A 30 -16.79 3.94 -7.05
C TYR A 30 -17.66 2.84 -7.66
N GLU A 31 -18.95 2.85 -7.34
CA GLU A 31 -19.91 1.82 -7.78
C GLU A 31 -19.93 1.65 -9.31
N SER A 32 -19.98 2.75 -10.05
CA SER A 32 -20.02 2.74 -11.52
C SER A 32 -18.78 2.13 -12.17
N GLU A 33 -17.65 2.16 -11.47
CA GLU A 33 -16.36 1.63 -11.95
C GLU A 33 -15.99 0.31 -11.26
N ASN A 34 -16.84 -0.20 -10.38
CA ASN A 34 -16.58 -1.38 -9.56
C ASN A 34 -15.18 -1.36 -8.92
N SER A 35 -14.81 -0.20 -8.36
CA SER A 35 -13.47 0.06 -7.88
C SER A 35 -13.46 0.66 -6.47
N ILE A 36 -12.38 0.41 -5.73
CA ILE A 36 -12.18 0.93 -4.37
C ILE A 36 -10.81 1.60 -4.31
N SER A 37 -10.79 2.86 -3.90
CA SER A 37 -9.54 3.58 -3.63
C SER A 37 -9.30 3.69 -2.14
N PHE A 38 -8.13 3.21 -1.69
CA PHE A 38 -7.64 3.36 -0.33
C PHE A 38 -6.60 4.47 -0.28
N ASN A 39 -6.83 5.45 0.59
CA ASN A 39 -5.88 6.52 0.91
C ASN A 39 -5.30 6.23 2.30
N ILE A 40 -3.99 6.00 2.33
CA ILE A 40 -3.22 5.66 3.52
C ILE A 40 -2.29 6.84 3.81
N SER A 41 -2.56 7.57 4.89
CA SER A 41 -1.82 8.77 5.27
C SER A 41 -1.02 8.55 6.55
N PHE A 42 0.28 8.83 6.51
CA PHE A 42 1.19 8.80 7.65
C PHE A 42 2.06 10.06 7.65
N LYS A 43 1.88 10.92 8.67
CA LYS A 43 2.50 12.26 8.73
C LYS A 43 2.24 13.03 7.42
N ASP A 44 3.30 13.52 6.75
CA ASP A 44 3.22 14.28 5.50
C ASP A 44 3.19 13.40 4.24
N PHE A 45 3.14 12.07 4.42
CA PHE A 45 3.11 11.12 3.32
C PHE A 45 1.69 10.56 3.15
N THR A 46 1.23 10.49 1.90
CA THR A 46 -0.02 9.81 1.55
C THR A 46 0.21 8.87 0.37
N HIS A 47 -0.21 7.63 0.53
CA HIS A 47 -0.23 6.60 -0.51
C HIS A 47 -1.66 6.31 -0.93
N GLN A 48 -1.89 6.31 -2.23
CA GLN A 48 -3.16 5.89 -2.81
C GLN A 48 -3.00 4.50 -3.46
N ALA A 49 -3.80 3.55 -3.00
CA ALA A 49 -3.95 2.24 -3.62
C ALA A 49 -5.32 2.14 -4.29
N LEU A 50 -5.36 1.76 -5.56
CA LEU A 50 -6.60 1.59 -6.31
C LEU A 50 -6.81 0.11 -6.64
N ILE A 51 -7.95 -0.43 -6.24
CA ILE A 51 -8.41 -1.76 -6.62
C ILE A 51 -9.48 -1.57 -7.68
N LYS A 52 -9.19 -2.01 -8.91
CA LYS A 52 -10.17 -2.09 -9.99
C LYS A 52 -10.75 -3.49 -10.08
N ASP A 53 -11.90 -3.60 -10.74
CA ASP A 53 -12.54 -4.86 -11.11
C ASP A 53 -12.75 -5.76 -9.89
N VAL A 54 -13.31 -5.19 -8.82
CA VAL A 54 -13.41 -5.87 -7.52
C VAL A 54 -14.23 -7.16 -7.62
N ASP A 55 -15.33 -7.14 -8.38
CA ASP A 55 -16.11 -8.35 -8.66
C ASP A 55 -15.21 -9.44 -9.27
N GLU A 56 -14.43 -9.11 -10.30
CA GLU A 56 -13.61 -10.08 -11.02
C GLU A 56 -12.55 -10.68 -10.09
N LYS A 57 -11.95 -9.88 -9.21
CA LYS A 57 -10.99 -10.37 -8.21
C LYS A 57 -11.63 -11.33 -7.22
N ILE A 58 -12.84 -11.02 -6.75
CA ILE A 58 -13.59 -11.90 -5.85
C ILE A 58 -13.98 -13.20 -6.58
N TYR A 59 -14.48 -13.10 -7.82
CA TYR A 59 -14.82 -14.28 -8.65
C TYR A 59 -13.62 -15.16 -8.95
N LYS A 60 -12.43 -14.58 -9.12
CA LYS A 60 -11.16 -15.31 -9.30
C LYS A 60 -10.62 -15.90 -7.99
N GLY A 61 -11.29 -15.68 -6.86
CA GLY A 61 -10.87 -16.20 -5.56
C GLY A 61 -9.67 -15.46 -4.96
N VAL A 62 -9.38 -14.24 -5.39
CA VAL A 62 -8.32 -13.42 -4.77
C VAL A 62 -8.74 -13.10 -3.34
N SER A 63 -7.92 -13.52 -2.37
CA SER A 63 -8.22 -13.33 -0.96
C SER A 63 -8.01 -11.87 -0.52
N VAL A 64 -8.66 -11.50 0.58
CA VAL A 64 -8.43 -10.21 1.24
C VAL A 64 -6.95 -10.08 1.63
N GLU A 65 -6.36 -11.15 2.14
CA GLU A 65 -4.95 -11.22 2.53
C GLU A 65 -4.01 -10.90 1.36
N GLU A 66 -4.25 -11.47 0.17
CA GLU A 66 -3.42 -11.22 -1.00
C GLU A 66 -3.49 -9.75 -1.45
N ILE A 67 -4.68 -9.15 -1.38
CA ILE A 67 -4.88 -7.74 -1.69
C ILE A 67 -4.14 -6.86 -0.68
N VAL A 68 -4.28 -7.17 0.62
CA VAL A 68 -3.60 -6.45 1.70
C VAL A 68 -2.08 -6.53 1.52
N ASP A 69 -1.52 -7.72 1.28
CA ASP A 69 -0.10 -7.92 1.04
C ASP A 69 0.42 -7.09 -0.14
N ASN A 70 -0.34 -7.04 -1.23
CA ASN A 70 0.02 -6.24 -2.40
C ASN A 70 0.02 -4.74 -2.09
N ILE A 71 -0.97 -4.25 -1.35
CA ILE A 71 -1.02 -2.84 -0.91
C ILE A 71 0.14 -2.53 0.03
N LEU A 72 0.44 -3.41 1.00
CA LEU A 72 1.54 -3.23 1.95
C LEU A 72 2.91 -3.21 1.27
N LYS A 73 3.15 -4.10 0.31
CA LYS A 73 4.38 -4.10 -0.50
C LYS A 73 4.54 -2.78 -1.26
N ALA A 74 3.47 -2.31 -1.91
CA ALA A 74 3.48 -1.05 -2.64
C ALA A 74 3.71 0.17 -1.71
N TYR A 75 3.03 0.19 -0.57
CA TYR A 75 3.18 1.22 0.47
C TYR A 75 4.61 1.28 1.00
N LYS A 76 5.16 0.15 1.49
CA LYS A 76 6.53 0.07 2.03
C LYS A 76 7.56 0.49 0.97
N ALA A 77 7.40 0.06 -0.29
CA ALA A 77 8.29 0.46 -1.37
C ALA A 77 8.24 1.97 -1.66
N GLN A 78 7.06 2.61 -1.62
CA GLN A 78 6.95 4.06 -1.80
C GLN A 78 7.52 4.83 -0.61
N VAL A 79 7.26 4.39 0.61
CA VAL A 79 7.83 4.95 1.83
C VAL A 79 9.36 4.96 1.73
N LEU A 80 9.97 3.82 1.42
CA LEU A 80 11.43 3.71 1.24
C LEU A 80 11.92 4.66 0.13
N LYS A 81 11.24 4.71 -1.02
CA LYS A 81 11.60 5.66 -2.09
C LYS A 81 11.55 7.11 -1.61
N CYS A 82 10.54 7.52 -0.84
CA CYS A 82 10.44 8.88 -0.32
C CYS A 82 11.55 9.22 0.68
N PHE A 83 11.90 8.30 1.59
CA PHE A 83 13.00 8.48 2.53
C PHE A 83 14.36 8.52 1.82
N PHE A 84 14.65 7.56 0.94
CA PHE A 84 15.96 7.48 0.28
C PHE A 84 16.16 8.47 -0.86
N LYS A 85 15.10 8.92 -1.57
CA LYS A 85 15.22 9.97 -2.60
C LYS A 85 15.67 11.31 -2.01
N SER A 86 15.46 11.53 -0.70
CA SER A 86 16.03 12.67 0.03
C SER A 86 17.55 12.55 0.24
N GLU A 87 18.09 11.33 0.35
CA GLU A 87 19.52 11.07 0.53
C GLU A 87 20.31 11.09 -0.79
N TYR A 88 19.72 10.74 -1.93
CA TYR A 88 20.41 10.86 -3.23
C TYR A 88 20.65 12.31 -3.65
N LYS A 89 19.89 13.29 -3.15
CA LYS A 89 20.23 14.71 -3.30
C LYS A 89 21.39 15.17 -2.41
N LYS A 90 21.83 14.35 -1.45
CA LYS A 90 23.02 14.56 -0.63
C LYS A 90 24.21 13.67 -1.05
N ARG A 91 24.08 12.87 -2.12
CA ARG A 91 25.19 12.07 -2.70
C ARG A 91 26.14 12.88 -3.58
N ARG A 92 26.69 13.96 -3.01
CA ARG A 92 28.12 14.26 -3.22
C ARG A 92 29.00 13.49 -2.22
N ASP A 93 28.40 12.89 -1.18
CA ASP A 93 29.12 12.12 -0.16
C ASP A 93 28.96 10.60 -0.34
N THR A 94 29.06 10.13 -1.58
CA THR A 94 28.73 8.76 -2.04
C THR A 94 29.70 7.67 -1.56
N ASN A 95 30.76 8.00 -0.81
CA ASN A 95 31.76 7.01 -0.38
C ASN A 95 31.44 6.30 0.93
N ARG A 96 30.34 6.63 1.63
CA ARG A 96 30.05 6.07 2.97
C ARG A 96 28.96 5.00 3.02
N LEU A 97 28.15 4.85 1.97
CA LEU A 97 27.01 3.92 1.94
C LEU A 97 27.33 2.53 1.38
N LEU A 98 28.49 2.35 0.72
CA LEU A 98 28.92 1.02 0.25
C LEU A 98 29.27 0.06 1.40
N GLY A 99 29.52 0.58 2.61
CA GLY A 99 29.82 -0.26 3.79
C GLY A 99 28.63 -0.98 4.43
N CYS A 100 27.37 -0.62 4.12
CA CYS A 100 26.21 -1.22 4.78
C CYS A 100 25.56 -2.38 4.00
N LEU A 101 26.06 -2.72 2.80
CA LEU A 101 25.54 -3.81 1.98
C LEU A 101 26.42 -5.07 1.99
N GLU A 102 27.63 -5.01 2.57
CA GLU A 102 28.56 -6.15 2.63
C GLU A 102 28.40 -7.04 3.89
N GLU A 103 27.55 -6.68 4.86
CA GLU A 103 27.34 -7.49 6.08
C GLU A 103 26.08 -8.38 6.07
N VAL A 104 25.48 -8.61 4.90
CA VAL A 104 24.61 -9.79 4.73
C VAL A 104 25.51 -10.96 4.33
N LYS A 105 26.14 -11.59 5.32
CA LYS A 105 26.84 -12.87 5.12
C LYS A 105 25.83 -13.97 4.78
N VAL A 106 26.09 -14.64 3.66
CA VAL A 106 25.67 -16.02 3.36
C VAL A 106 26.22 -16.97 4.43
#